data_AF-A0A1G1G5R7-F1
#
_entry.id   AF-A0A1G1G5R7-F1
#
_cell.length_a   1.000
_cell.length_b   1.000
_cell.length_c   1.000
_cell.angle_alpha   90.00
_cell.angle_beta   90.00
_cell.angle_gamma   90.00
#
_symmetry.space_group_name_H-M   'P 1'
#
loop_
_entity.id
_entity.type
_entity.pdbx_description
1 polymer ?
#
loop_
_entity_poly.entity_id
_entity_poly.type
_entity_poly.pdbx_seq_one_letter_code
_entity_poly.pdbx_strand_id
1 'polypeptide(L)' 'MIIPLVKKGGIKMTSLLKKLERIFTAATFAEAGEYDTAREILNEEKRKQKVDRISPTLQPRKELRAPGIKR' A
#
# COMPACT_ATOMS: atom_id res chain seq x y z
N MET A 1 -35.84 17.82 15.19
CA MET A 1 -35.11 16.62 15.62
C MET A 1 -34.35 16.08 14.42
N ILE A 2 -33.00 16.04 14.48
CA ILE A 2 -32.15 15.56 13.37
C ILE A 2 -31.67 14.17 13.77
N ILE A 3 -32.08 13.15 13.02
CA ILE A 3 -31.65 11.76 13.22
C ILE A 3 -30.31 11.59 12.50
N PRO A 4 -29.20 11.22 13.18
CA PRO A 4 -27.94 10.96 12.49
C PRO A 4 -28.03 9.63 11.73
N LEU A 5 -27.83 9.69 10.42
CA LEU A 5 -27.84 8.55 9.51
C LEU A 5 -26.56 7.73 9.70
N VAL A 6 -26.69 6.50 10.21
CA VAL A 6 -25.59 5.55 10.43
C VAL A 6 -24.94 5.20 9.09
N LYS A 7 -23.64 5.49 8.96
CA LYS A 7 -22.83 5.17 7.79
C LYS A 7 -22.56 3.66 7.73
N LYS A 8 -23.27 2.93 6.87
CA LYS A 8 -22.99 1.51 6.61
C LYS A 8 -21.65 1.38 5.86
N GLY A 9 -20.65 0.81 6.51
CA GLY A 9 -19.40 0.38 5.88
C GLY A 9 -19.63 -0.92 5.10
N GLY A 10 -19.54 -0.86 3.77
CA GLY A 10 -19.60 -2.04 2.90
C GLY A 10 -18.28 -2.82 2.87
N ILE A 11 -18.38 -4.15 2.89
CA ILE A 11 -17.23 -5.08 2.87
C ILE A 11 -16.56 -5.02 1.49
N LYS A 12 -15.25 -4.77 1.44
CA LYS A 12 -14.45 -4.67 0.21
C LYS A 12 -14.05 -6.06 -0.30
N MET A 13 -14.97 -6.80 -0.92
CA MET A 13 -14.71 -8.15 -1.47
C MET A 13 -14.03 -8.17 -2.85
N THR A 14 -13.83 -7.00 -3.48
CA THR A 14 -13.45 -6.89 -4.90
C THR A 14 -11.95 -6.97 -5.18
N SER A 15 -11.09 -6.90 -4.16
CA SER A 15 -9.62 -6.90 -4.35
C SER A 15 -9.04 -8.30 -4.53
N LEU A 16 -9.60 -9.32 -3.88
CA LEU A 16 -9.12 -10.70 -3.96
C LEU A 16 -9.45 -11.33 -5.31
N LEU A 17 -10.68 -11.12 -5.81
CA LEU A 17 -11.11 -11.62 -7.12
C LEU A 17 -10.26 -11.05 -8.25
N LYS A 18 -9.96 -9.75 -8.21
CA LYS A 18 -9.07 -9.10 -9.19
C LYS A 18 -7.65 -9.67 -9.21
N LYS A 19 -7.13 -10.12 -8.05
CA LYS A 19 -5.83 -10.77 -7.98
C LYS A 19 -5.87 -12.15 -8.62
N LEU A 20 -6.93 -12.92 -8.37
CA LEU A 20 -7.10 -14.24 -8.97
C LEU A 20 -7.22 -14.14 -10.49
N GLU A 21 -8.05 -13.23 -11.00
CA GLU A 21 -8.20 -12.99 -12.45
C GLU A 21 -6.84 -12.79 -13.13
N ARG A 22 -5.97 -11.94 -12.56
CA ARG A 22 -4.63 -11.68 -13.12
C ARG A 22 -3.71 -12.88 -13.06
N ILE A 23 -3.78 -13.69 -12.01
CA ILE A 23 -2.98 -14.91 -11.91
C ILE A 23 -3.37 -15.87 -13.03
N PHE A 24 -4.68 -16.06 -13.27
CA PHE A 24 -5.15 -16.88 -14.37
C PHE A 24 -4.73 -16.32 -15.73
N THR A 25 -4.86 -15.00 -15.93
CA THR A 25 -4.38 -14.37 -17.17
C THR A 25 -2.87 -14.58 -17.35
N ALA A 26 -2.05 -14.30 -16.34
CA ALA A 26 -0.61 -14.53 -16.43
C ALA A 26 -0.25 -16.01 -16.69
N ALA A 27 -0.98 -16.94 -16.08
CA ALA A 27 -0.79 -18.38 -16.32
C ALA A 27 -1.05 -18.75 -17.79
N THR A 28 -2.11 -18.23 -18.41
CA THR A 28 -2.39 -18.50 -19.84
C THR A 28 -1.27 -18.03 -20.77
N PHE A 29 -0.67 -16.86 -20.50
CA PHE A 29 0.49 -16.39 -21.27
C PHE A 29 1.74 -17.23 -21.02
N ALA A 30 1.97 -17.66 -19.78
CA ALA A 30 3.07 -18.56 -19.46
C ALA A 30 2.93 -19.94 -20.13
N GLU A 31 1.71 -20.47 -20.23
CA GLU A 31 1.40 -21.70 -20.95
C GLU A 31 1.60 -21.58 -22.46
N ALA A 32 1.33 -20.39 -23.02
CA ALA A 32 1.61 -20.08 -24.42
C ALA A 32 3.11 -19.84 -24.71
N GLY A 33 3.98 -19.87 -23.69
CA GLY A 33 5.43 -19.61 -23.82
C GLY A 33 5.82 -18.12 -23.77
N GLU A 34 4.85 -17.22 -23.53
CA GLU A 34 5.04 -15.77 -23.40
C GLU A 34 5.38 -15.39 -21.95
N TYR A 35 6.57 -15.78 -21.50
CA TYR A 35 7.00 -15.58 -20.11
C TYR A 35 7.21 -14.11 -19.74
N ASP A 36 7.69 -13.29 -20.67
CA ASP A 36 7.91 -11.85 -20.45
C ASP A 36 6.59 -11.13 -20.19
N THR A 37 5.58 -11.40 -21.02
CA THR A 37 4.21 -10.89 -20.90
C THR A 37 3.55 -11.36 -19.59
N ALA A 38 3.66 -12.65 -19.25
CA ALA A 38 3.15 -13.18 -17.98
C ALA A 38 3.79 -12.47 -16.76
N ARG A 39 5.09 -12.19 -16.82
CA ARG A 39 5.82 -11.51 -15.76
C ARG A 39 5.47 -10.03 -15.64
N GLU A 40 5.15 -9.37 -16.76
CA GLU A 40 4.67 -8.00 -16.78
C GLU A 40 3.30 -7.89 -16.09
N ILE A 41 2.35 -8.75 -16.46
CA ILE A 41 0.99 -8.80 -15.89
C ILE A 41 1.02 -8.98 -14.36
N LEU A 42 1.93 -9.80 -13.84
CA LEU A 42 2.09 -9.99 -12.40
C LEU A 42 2.74 -8.79 -11.67
N ASN A 43 3.54 -7.97 -12.36
CA ASN A 43 4.28 -6.86 -11.75
C ASN A 43 3.54 -5.51 -11.79
N GLU A 44 2.45 -5.39 -12.55
CA GLU A 44 1.67 -4.13 -12.66
C GLU A 44 1.16 -3.59 -11.31
N GLU A 45 0.91 -4.44 -10.31
CA GLU A 45 0.48 -3.98 -8.98
C GLU A 45 1.60 -3.35 -8.14
N LYS A 46 2.87 -3.77 -8.35
CA LYS A 46 3.99 -3.24 -7.57
C LYS A 46 4.26 -1.76 -7.86
N ARG A 47 3.81 -1.24 -9.00
CA ARG A 47 4.03 0.15 -9.41
C ARG A 47 3.13 1.17 -8.71
N LYS A 48 2.16 0.75 -7.91
CA LYS A 48 1.42 1.64 -6.99
C LYS A 48 2.03 1.65 -5.59
N GLN A 49 3.35 1.63 -5.48
CA GLN A 49 3.98 2.16 -4.29
C GLN A 49 3.83 3.68 -4.38
N LYS A 50 2.72 4.21 -3.85
CA LYS A 50 2.72 5.60 -3.40
C LYS A 50 3.86 5.67 -2.41
N VAL A 51 4.99 6.19 -2.88
CA VAL A 51 6.03 6.68 -2.00
C VAL A 51 5.34 7.84 -1.29
N ASP A 52 4.74 7.56 -0.13
CA ASP A 52 4.40 8.59 0.84
C ASP A 52 5.75 9.10 1.36
N ARG A 53 6.45 9.86 0.52
CA ARG A 53 7.59 10.73 0.84
C ARG A 53 7.06 11.94 1.61
N ILE A 54 6.25 11.67 2.61
CA ILE A 54 5.84 12.62 3.62
C ILE A 54 6.41 12.05 4.91
N SER A 55 7.70 12.28 5.10
CA SER A 55 8.22 12.42 6.46
C SER A 55 7.86 13.83 6.94
N PRO A 56 7.11 13.97 8.04
CA PRO A 56 7.19 15.17 8.85
C PRO A 56 7.32 14.74 10.31
N THR A 57 8.29 13.90 10.62
CA THR A 57 8.72 13.69 12.01
C THR A 57 10.21 13.41 12.07
N LEU A 58 10.99 14.32 11.49
CA LEU A 58 12.24 14.73 12.14
C LEU A 58 11.82 15.37 13.46
N GLN A 59 11.50 14.58 14.50
CA GLN A 59 11.60 15.12 15.83
C GLN A 59 13.08 15.44 16.03
N PRO A 60 13.47 16.71 16.25
CA PRO A 60 14.83 16.98 16.65
C PRO A 60 15.05 16.17 17.92
N ARG A 61 16.01 15.25 17.89
CA ARG A 61 16.39 14.46 19.07
C ARG A 61 16.62 15.48 20.18
N LYS A 62 15.76 15.50 21.20
CA LYS A 62 15.97 16.35 22.38
C LYS A 62 17.36 15.99 22.88
N GLU A 63 18.30 16.91 22.73
CA GLU A 63 19.61 16.75 23.33
C GLU A 63 19.37 16.64 24.84
N LEU A 64 19.53 15.44 25.39
CA LEU A 64 19.59 15.21 26.84
C LEU A 64 20.93 15.77 27.33
N ARG A 65 21.15 17.09 27.18
CA ARG A 65 22.24 17.75 27.88
C ARG A 65 21.76 17.97 29.31
N ALA A 66 22.49 17.38 30.26
CA ALA A 66 22.31 17.70 31.66
C ALA A 66 22.44 19.23 31.83
N PRO A 67 21.53 19.90 32.55
CA PRO A 67 21.67 21.32 32.81
C PRO A 67 23.01 21.54 33.52
N GLY A 68 23.90 22.30 32.88
CA GLY A 68 25.21 22.61 33.45
C GLY A 68 25.03 23.26 34.83
N ILE A 69 25.73 22.72 35.82
CA ILE A 69 25.79 23.29 37.17
C ILE A 69 26.35 24.71 37.05
N LYS A 70 25.55 25.71 37.42
CA LYS A 70 26.02 27.08 37.60
C LYS A 70 26.87 27.09 38.87
N ARG A 71 28.17 27.32 38.73
CA ARG A 71 29.05 27.69 39.85
C ARG A 71 28.92 29.17 40.14
#